data_AF-A0A8H7IRF5-F1
#
_entry.id   AF-A0A8H7IRF5-F1
#
_cell.length_a   1.000
_cell.length_b   1.000
_cell.length_c   1.000
_cell.angle_alpha   90.00
_cell.angle_beta   90.00
_cell.angle_gamma   90.00
#
_symmetry.space_group_name_H-M   'P 1'
#
loop_
_entity.id
_entity.type
_entity.pdbx_description
1 polymer ?
#
loop_
_entity_poly.entity_id
_entity_poly.type
_entity_poly.pdbx_seq_one_letter_code
_entity_poly.pdbx_strand_id
1 'polypeptide(L)'
;MASNEYLAKPSGACCLEGTLHNGEPRGTFTQIADVETYVATPPPGKSNGNIVLYFPDVWGMFPNGLLVMDGFADAGYLTLGLDYFRGVCYH
;
A
#
# COMPACT_ATOMS: atom_id res chain seq x y z
N MET A 1 -9.89 3.30 41.19
CA MET A 1 -9.20 3.87 40.02
C MET A 1 -9.20 2.78 38.96
N ALA A 2 -9.91 2.99 37.85
CA ALA A 2 -10.07 1.98 36.82
C ALA A 2 -8.71 1.68 36.17
N SER A 3 -8.39 0.40 36.03
CA SER A 3 -7.24 -0.08 35.28
C SER A 3 -7.41 0.34 33.81
N ASN A 4 -6.37 0.98 33.26
CA ASN A 4 -6.25 1.26 31.84
C ASN A 4 -5.96 -0.07 31.10
N GLU A 5 -6.94 -0.98 31.05
CA GLU A 5 -6.83 -2.23 30.30
C GLU A 5 -7.21 -1.99 28.84
N TYR A 6 -6.19 -1.90 28.01
CA TYR A 6 -6.30 -2.01 26.57
C TYR A 6 -5.75 -3.36 26.14
N LEU A 7 -6.52 -4.11 25.33
CA LEU A 7 -6.08 -5.37 24.72
C LEU A 7 -4.91 -5.15 23.73
N ALA A 8 -4.88 -3.97 23.10
CA ALA A 8 -3.75 -3.46 22.34
C ALA A 8 -3.62 -1.96 22.63
N LYS A 9 -2.43 -1.52 23.02
CA LYS A 9 -2.15 -0.12 23.33
C LYS A 9 -2.35 0.73 22.06
N PRO A 10 -2.91 1.96 22.18
CA PRO A 10 -2.99 2.88 21.04
C PRO A 10 -1.60 3.07 20.43
N SER A 11 -1.55 3.10 19.10
CA SER A 11 -0.33 3.36 18.34
C SER A 11 0.33 4.65 18.85
N GLY A 12 1.57 4.55 19.31
CA GLY A 12 2.33 5.72 19.77
C GLY A 12 2.70 6.64 18.60
N ALA A 13 3.24 7.83 18.90
CA ALA A 13 3.67 8.78 17.87
C ALA A 13 4.65 8.15 16.85
N CYS A 14 5.50 7.21 17.28
CA CYS A 14 6.43 6.48 16.41
C CYS A 14 5.76 5.61 15.33
N CYS A 15 4.47 5.28 15.48
CA CYS A 15 3.69 4.53 14.47
C CYS A 15 2.93 5.46 13.52
N LEU A 16 2.80 6.74 13.87
CA LEU A 16 2.22 7.78 13.03
C LEU A 16 3.29 8.49 12.19
N GLU A 17 4.57 8.35 12.58
CA GLU A 17 5.72 8.74 11.79
C GLU A 17 5.93 7.71 10.66
N GLY A 18 5.37 8.00 9.49
CA GLY A 18 5.62 7.23 8.28
C GLY A 18 7.04 7.43 7.78
N THR A 19 7.72 6.35 7.37
CA THR A 19 8.92 6.48 6.54
C THR A 19 8.49 6.90 5.15
N LEU A 20 8.96 8.07 4.70
CA LEU A 20 8.80 8.52 3.33
C LEU A 20 9.72 7.70 2.42
N HIS A 21 9.12 6.87 1.58
CA HIS A 21 9.82 6.33 0.43
C HIS A 21 10.02 7.47 -0.58
N ASN A 22 11.24 7.59 -1.11
CA ASN A 22 11.57 8.58 -2.14
C ASN A 22 11.56 7.91 -3.50
N GLY A 23 11.01 8.59 -4.50
CA GLY A 23 10.98 8.12 -5.89
C GLY A 23 9.66 8.43 -6.57
N GLU A 24 9.58 8.06 -7.85
CA GLU A 24 8.36 8.15 -8.65
C GLU A 24 7.69 6.77 -8.73
N PRO A 25 6.39 6.67 -8.43
CA PRO A 25 5.64 5.43 -8.60
C PRO A 25 5.72 4.89 -10.04
N ARG A 26 5.89 3.58 -10.21
CA ARG A 26 6.13 2.92 -11.51
C ARG A 26 5.02 1.97 -11.96
N GLY A 27 4.20 1.49 -11.04
CA GLY A 27 2.97 0.77 -11.35
C GLY A 27 1.93 1.63 -12.06
N THR A 28 0.84 1.00 -12.47
CA THR A 28 -0.24 1.64 -13.24
C THR A 28 -1.60 1.42 -12.60
N PHE A 29 -2.49 2.42 -12.68
CA PHE A 29 -3.88 2.24 -12.30
C PHE A 29 -4.65 1.52 -13.42
N THR A 30 -5.35 0.46 -13.05
CA THR A 30 -6.21 -0.34 -13.95
C THR A 30 -7.51 -0.70 -13.23
N GLN A 31 -8.63 -0.65 -13.94
CA GLN A 31 -9.90 -1.14 -13.42
C GLN A 31 -9.92 -2.66 -13.42
N ILE A 32 -10.10 -3.26 -12.24
CA ILE A 32 -10.31 -4.72 -12.09
C ILE A 32 -11.63 -4.89 -11.34
N ALA A 33 -12.59 -5.56 -11.99
CA ALA A 33 -13.94 -5.75 -11.43
C ALA A 33 -14.58 -4.43 -10.92
N ASP A 34 -14.46 -3.37 -11.73
CA ASP A 34 -14.95 -2.01 -11.44
C ASP A 34 -14.31 -1.29 -10.23
N VAL A 35 -13.22 -1.84 -9.69
CA VAL A 35 -12.42 -1.22 -8.62
C VAL A 35 -11.10 -0.70 -9.20
N GLU A 36 -10.78 0.56 -8.89
CA GLU A 36 -9.51 1.16 -9.27
C GLU A 36 -8.38 0.44 -8.52
N THR A 37 -7.48 -0.18 -9.28
CA THR A 37 -6.43 -1.02 -8.72
C THR A 37 -5.08 -0.55 -9.23
N TYR A 38 -4.18 -0.22 -8.31
CA TYR A 38 -2.79 0.01 -8.64
C TYR A 38 -2.08 -1.33 -8.86
N VAL A 39 -1.46 -1.50 -10.01
CA VAL A 39 -0.76 -2.73 -10.39
C VAL A 39 0.73 -2.45 -10.49
N ALA A 40 1.50 -3.00 -9.56
CA ALA A 40 2.95 -2.97 -9.60
C ALA A 40 3.48 -4.34 -10.05
N THR A 41 4.08 -4.36 -11.26
CA THR A 41 4.56 -5.59 -11.89
C THR A 41 6.06 -5.78 -11.62
N PRO A 42 6.51 -7.00 -11.27
CA PRO A 42 7.93 -7.28 -11.10
C PRO A 42 8.75 -6.94 -12.35
N PRO A 43 9.99 -6.44 -12.19
CA PRO A 43 10.89 -6.27 -13.32
C PRO A 43 11.10 -7.58 -14.11
N PRO A 44 11.40 -7.51 -15.41
CA PRO A 44 11.65 -8.69 -16.23
C PRO A 44 12.67 -9.65 -15.58
N GLY A 45 12.31 -10.92 -15.47
CA GLY A 45 13.16 -11.96 -14.87
C GLY A 45 13.17 -12.02 -13.34
N LYS A 46 12.44 -11.14 -12.64
CA LYS A 46 12.35 -11.15 -11.17
C LYS A 46 11.07 -11.77 -10.60
N SER A 47 10.09 -12.09 -11.43
CA SER A 47 8.82 -12.66 -10.96
C SER A 47 9.05 -13.95 -10.17
N ASN A 48 8.53 -14.00 -8.95
CA ASN A 48 8.61 -15.15 -8.06
C ASN A 48 7.34 -16.05 -8.12
N GLY A 49 6.36 -15.68 -8.95
CA GLY A 49 5.11 -16.42 -9.12
C GLY A 49 4.04 -16.16 -8.04
N ASN A 50 4.31 -15.33 -7.03
CA ASN A 50 3.38 -15.00 -5.97
C ASN A 50 2.77 -13.60 -6.15
N ILE A 51 1.61 -13.41 -5.50
CA ILE A 51 0.84 -12.17 -5.56
C ILE A 51 0.71 -11.59 -4.15
N VAL A 52 0.90 -10.29 -4.02
CA VAL A 52 0.59 -9.51 -2.82
C VAL A 52 -0.67 -8.69 -3.09
N LEU A 53 -1.66 -8.84 -2.22
CA LEU A 53 -2.82 -7.96 -2.18
C LEU A 53 -2.55 -6.86 -1.16
N TYR A 54 -2.48 -5.63 -1.63
CA TYR A 54 -2.23 -4.45 -0.81
C TYR A 54 -3.56 -3.76 -0.53
N PHE A 55 -3.88 -3.62 0.77
CA PHE A 55 -5.05 -2.91 1.23
C PHE A 55 -4.58 -1.58 1.82
N PRO A 56 -4.80 -0.44 1.13
CA PRO A 56 -4.41 0.86 1.64
C PRO A 56 -5.13 1.18 2.96
N ASP A 57 -4.49 2.02 3.78
CA ASP A 57 -5.04 2.52 5.03
C ASP A 57 -5.92 3.77 4.79
N VAL A 58 -6.21 4.53 5.86
CA VAL A 58 -7.04 5.74 5.81
C VAL A 58 -6.50 6.82 4.85
N TRP A 59 -5.22 6.78 4.50
CA TRP A 59 -4.66 7.71 3.52
C TRP A 59 -5.01 7.27 2.09
N GLY A 60 -5.26 6.00 1.81
CA GLY A 60 -5.59 5.57 0.45
C GLY A 60 -4.36 5.51 -0.46
N MET A 61 -4.49 5.95 -1.71
CA MET A 61 -3.48 5.82 -2.77
C MET A 61 -2.47 6.98 -2.83
N PHE A 62 -1.95 7.44 -1.69
CA PHE A 62 -0.88 8.44 -1.67
C PHE A 62 0.44 7.87 -2.20
N PRO A 63 1.36 8.73 -2.70
CA PRO A 63 2.62 8.30 -3.32
C PRO A 63 3.43 7.31 -2.48
N ASN A 64 3.44 7.47 -1.15
CA ASN A 64 4.18 6.57 -0.26
C ASN A 64 3.66 5.11 -0.35
N GLY A 65 2.35 4.91 -0.39
CA GLY A 65 1.74 3.58 -0.53
C GLY A 65 2.06 2.96 -1.89
N LEU A 66 2.07 3.78 -2.96
CA LEU A 66 2.46 3.32 -4.29
C LEU A 66 3.92 2.85 -4.33
N LEU A 67 4.82 3.58 -3.70
CA LEU A 67 6.24 3.21 -3.61
C LEU A 67 6.49 1.95 -2.77
N VAL A 68 5.68 1.70 -1.74
CA VAL A 68 5.70 0.44 -1.00
C VAL A 68 5.31 -0.73 -1.92
N MET A 69 4.25 -0.57 -2.71
CA MET A 69 3.82 -1.58 -3.68
C MET A 69 4.88 -1.85 -4.75
N ASP A 70 5.56 -0.81 -5.23
CA ASP A 70 6.70 -0.95 -6.14
C ASP A 70 7.88 -1.70 -5.48
N GLY A 71 8.10 -1.48 -4.18
CA GLY A 71 9.10 -2.24 -3.41
C GLY A 71 8.81 -3.74 -3.35
N PHE A 72 7.53 -4.12 -3.19
CA PHE A 72 7.13 -5.53 -3.29
C PHE A 72 7.32 -6.09 -4.71
N ALA A 73 7.05 -5.30 -5.74
CA ALA A 73 7.33 -5.66 -7.13
C ALA A 73 8.83 -5.88 -7.38
N ASP A 74 9.70 -5.06 -6.82
CA ASP A 74 11.15 -5.21 -6.93
C ASP A 74 11.69 -6.46 -6.22
N ALA A 75 10.98 -6.92 -5.18
CA ALA A 75 11.21 -8.20 -4.51
C ALA A 75 10.61 -9.41 -5.26
N GLY A 76 9.95 -9.19 -6.40
CA GLY A 76 9.48 -10.24 -7.30
C GLY A 76 8.00 -10.57 -7.21
N TYR A 77 7.22 -9.86 -6.38
CA TYR A 77 5.79 -10.11 -6.20
C TYR A 77 4.95 -9.28 -7.17
N LEU A 78 3.98 -9.88 -7.84
CA LEU A 78 2.93 -9.09 -8.47
C LEU A 78 2.09 -8.45 -7.37
N THR A 79 2.05 -7.12 -7.31
CA THR A 79 1.36 -6.41 -6.24
C THR A 79 0.13 -5.68 -6.77
N LEU A 80 -1.01 -5.94 -6.15
CA LEU A 80 -2.31 -5.37 -6.51
C LEU A 80 -2.85 -4.56 -5.33
N GLY A 81 -2.85 -3.23 -5.48
CA GLY A 81 -3.42 -2.30 -4.51
C GLY A 81 -4.84 -1.93 -4.87
N LEU A 82 -5.84 -2.49 -4.19
CA LEU A 82 -7.25 -2.19 -4.47
C LEU A 82 -7.67 -0.91 -3.75
N ASP A 83 -8.22 0.08 -4.47
CA ASP A 83 -8.88 1.23 -3.85
C ASP A 83 -10.33 0.89 -3.48
N TYR A 84 -10.48 0.09 -2.42
CA TYR A 84 -11.78 -0.30 -1.90
C TYR A 84 -12.50 0.83 -1.16
N PHE A 85 -11.80 1.91 -0.79
CA PHE A 85 -12.40 3.11 -0.22
C PHE A 85 -12.98 4.03 -1.29
N ARG A 86 -12.54 3.90 -2.55
CA ARG A 86 -12.94 4.75 -3.68
C ARG A 86 -12.73 6.24 -3.35
N GLY A 87 -11.63 6.52 -2.65
CA GLY A 87 -11.31 7.86 -2.17
C GLY A 87 -10.77 8.71 -3.30
N VAL A 88 -11.23 9.96 -3.41
CA VAL A 88 -10.60 10.93 -4.31
C VAL A 88 -9.36 11.51 -3.65
N CYS A 89 -8.17 11.23 -4.19
CA CYS A 89 -6.95 11.94 -3.81
C CYS A 89 -7.06 13.41 -4.28
N TYR A 90 -7.36 14.33 -3.35
CA TYR A 90 -7.19 15.76 -3.60
C TYR A 90 -5.69 16.06 -3.69
N HIS A 91 -5.26 16.64 -4.81
CA HIS A 91 -3.89 17.07 -5.09
C HIS A 91 -3.29 17.95 -4.00
#